data_AF-A0A3M6TXN1-F1
#
_entry.id   AF-A0A3M6TXN1-F1
#
_cell.length_a   1.000
_cell.length_b   1.000
_cell.length_c   1.000
_cell.angle_alpha   90.00
_cell.angle_beta   90.00
_cell.angle_gamma   90.00
#
_symmetry.space_group_name_H-M   'P 1'
#
loop_
_entity.id
_entity.type
_entity.pdbx_description
1 polymer ?
#
loop_
_entity_poly.entity_id
_entity_poly.type
_entity_poly.pdbx_seq_one_letter_code
_entity_poly.pdbx_strand_id
1 'polypeptide(L)'
;MHSTGRLPSDSHVRVSYQDNLNQVEERFFATLCGVVLVIVSYSSHNWIEGKGLQTALSLDEGLRQVVHIHDIDQINPEYQDKLVHLSGSLQTDRALNDSDYGISAVNAVELRREVEMYQWVEHEHT
;
A
#
# COMPACT_ATOMS: atom_id res chain seq x y z
N MET A 1 63.87 40.25 57.95
CA MET A 1 64.24 39.31 56.88
C MET A 1 63.98 37.89 57.37
N HIS A 2 62.85 37.30 56.97
CA HIS A 2 62.72 35.84 56.86
C HIS A 2 61.59 35.57 55.86
N SER A 3 61.99 35.21 54.64
CA SER A 3 61.11 34.83 53.55
C SER A 3 60.74 33.35 53.74
N THR A 4 59.52 33.08 54.18
CA THR A 4 58.95 31.73 54.13
C THR A 4 58.13 31.59 52.85
N GLY A 5 58.68 30.85 51.90
CA GLY A 5 58.04 30.55 50.63
C GLY A 5 56.71 29.84 50.83
N ARG A 6 55.66 30.40 50.22
CA ARG A 6 54.31 29.84 50.15
C ARG A 6 54.34 28.67 49.17
N LEU A 7 54.08 27.45 49.64
CA LEU A 7 53.90 26.26 48.79
C LEU A 7 52.76 26.49 47.78
N PRO A 8 52.88 26.01 46.53
CA PRO A 8 51.83 26.16 45.54
C PRO A 8 50.60 25.36 45.97
N SER A 9 49.42 25.98 45.88
CA SER A 9 48.14 25.29 46.08
C SER A 9 47.99 24.23 44.99
N ASP A 10 47.99 22.96 45.38
CA ASP A 10 47.74 21.83 44.48
C ASP A 10 46.40 22.04 43.74
N SER A 11 46.48 22.42 42.47
CA SER A 11 45.32 22.47 41.58
C SER A 11 45.06 21.05 41.06
N HIS A 12 43.99 20.46 41.53
CA HIS A 12 43.52 19.14 41.10
C HIS A 12 42.93 19.22 39.68
N VAL A 13 43.22 18.21 38.85
CA VAL A 13 42.40 17.90 37.67
C VAL A 13 42.00 16.43 37.81
N ARG A 14 40.77 16.19 38.27
CA ARG A 14 40.18 14.85 38.17
C ARG A 14 39.63 14.71 36.76
N VAL A 15 40.36 14.00 35.93
CA VAL A 15 39.82 13.45 34.68
C VAL A 15 39.00 12.23 35.06
N SER A 16 37.68 12.41 35.14
CA SER A 16 36.75 11.29 35.25
C SER A 16 36.60 10.67 33.88
N TYR A 17 37.16 9.46 33.68
CA TYR A 17 36.81 8.62 32.53
C TYR A 17 35.33 8.26 32.65
N GLN A 18 34.50 8.78 31.76
CA GLN A 18 33.15 8.24 31.56
C GLN A 18 33.28 7.06 30.61
N ASP A 19 32.94 5.86 31.09
CA ASP A 19 32.77 4.69 30.24
C ASP A 19 31.58 4.94 29.31
N ASN A 20 31.90 5.26 28.06
CA ASN A 20 30.99 5.63 26.99
C ASN A 20 30.62 4.45 26.08
N LEU A 21 31.00 3.23 26.47
CA LEU A 21 30.76 2.00 25.72
C LEU A 21 29.26 1.76 25.49
N ASN A 22 28.43 1.97 26.51
CA ASN A 22 26.98 1.79 26.41
C ASN A 22 26.34 2.72 25.37
N GLN A 23 26.85 3.95 25.23
CA GLN A 23 26.35 4.89 24.22
C GLN A 23 26.72 4.48 22.79
N VAL A 24 27.87 3.83 22.61
CA VAL A 24 28.30 3.31 21.31
C VAL A 24 27.47 2.09 20.93
N GLU A 25 27.18 1.21 21.89
CA GLU A 25 26.33 0.03 21.71
C GLU A 25 24.89 0.41 21.34
N GLU A 26 24.28 1.35 22.08
CA GLU A 26 22.92 1.85 21.79
C GLU A 26 22.83 2.47 20.38
N ARG A 27 23.84 3.25 19.98
CA ARG A 27 23.89 3.87 18.63
C ARG A 27 24.04 2.84 17.53
N PHE A 28 24.80 1.77 17.78
CA PHE A 28 24.94 0.67 16.84
C PHE A 28 23.61 -0.07 16.64
N PHE A 29 22.91 -0.38 17.73
CA PHE A 29 21.60 -1.02 17.68
C PHE A 29 20.56 -0.17 16.95
N ALA A 30 20.50 1.14 17.26
CA ALA A 30 19.61 2.07 16.59
C ALA A 30 19.87 2.13 15.06
N THR A 31 21.14 2.12 14.66
CA THR A 31 21.53 2.11 13.25
C THR A 31 21.10 0.81 12.55
N LEU A 32 21.31 -0.33 13.20
CA LEU A 32 20.89 -1.63 12.67
C LEU A 32 19.37 -1.71 12.50
N CYS A 33 18.60 -1.26 13.49
CA CYS A 33 17.15 -1.13 13.38
C CYS A 33 16.73 -0.23 12.23
N GLY A 34 17.40 0.92 12.04
CA GLY A 34 17.15 1.82 10.92
C GLY A 34 17.34 1.14 9.55
N VAL A 35 18.43 0.38 9.38
CA VAL A 35 18.69 -0.38 8.14
C VAL A 35 17.62 -1.44 7.89
N VAL A 36 17.21 -2.17 8.94
CA VAL A 36 16.14 -3.17 8.83
C VAL A 36 14.83 -2.51 8.40
N LEU A 37 14.47 -1.36 8.97
CA LEU A 37 13.25 -0.63 8.60
C LEU A 37 13.26 -0.19 7.13
N VAL A 38 14.42 0.26 6.61
CA VAL A 38 14.55 0.63 5.19
C VAL A 38 14.34 -0.58 4.28
N ILE A 39 14.94 -1.73 4.61
CA ILE A 39 14.78 -2.97 3.83
C ILE A 39 13.32 -3.42 3.83
N VAL A 40 12.68 -3.46 5.00
CA VAL A 40 11.28 -3.86 5.14
C VAL A 40 10.36 -2.93 4.35
N SER A 41 10.59 -1.61 4.42
CA SER A 41 9.81 -0.61 3.71
C SER A 41 9.90 -0.83 2.19
N TYR A 42 11.12 -0.98 1.67
CA TYR A 42 11.35 -1.23 0.25
C TYR A 42 10.66 -2.52 -0.21
N SER A 43 10.82 -3.63 0.52
CA SER A 43 10.17 -4.90 0.18
C SER A 43 8.63 -4.82 0.20
N SER A 44 8.04 -4.09 1.15
CA SER A 44 6.59 -3.95 1.27
C SER A 44 5.95 -3.21 0.08
N HIS A 45 6.64 -2.22 -0.48
CA HIS A 45 6.17 -1.44 -1.63
C HIS A 45 6.06 -2.33 -2.89
N ASN A 46 7.11 -3.12 -3.14
CA ASN A 46 7.17 -4.04 -4.28
C ASN A 46 6.14 -5.18 -4.18
N TRP A 47 5.75 -5.60 -2.97
CA TRP A 47 4.74 -6.64 -2.76
C TRP A 47 3.33 -6.21 -3.19
N ILE A 48 3.04 -4.91 -3.09
CA ILE A 48 1.75 -4.34 -3.52
C ILE A 48 1.71 -4.26 -5.04
N GLU A 49 2.75 -3.67 -5.64
CA GLU A 49 2.85 -3.52 -7.10
C GLU A 49 2.88 -4.88 -7.82
N GLY A 50 3.64 -5.83 -7.27
CA GLY A 50 3.74 -7.19 -7.83
C GLY A 50 2.40 -7.93 -7.86
N LYS A 51 1.52 -7.71 -6.87
CA LYS A 51 0.17 -8.30 -6.87
C LYS A 51 -0.72 -7.71 -7.96
N GLY A 52 -0.68 -6.39 -8.14
CA GLY A 52 -1.41 -5.73 -9.22
C GLY A 52 -0.98 -6.23 -10.61
N LEU A 53 0.33 -6.36 -10.81
CA LEU A 53 0.90 -6.90 -12.06
C LEU A 53 0.53 -8.36 -12.29
N GLN A 54 0.59 -9.21 -11.26
CA GLN A 54 0.21 -10.63 -11.36
C GLN A 54 -1.27 -10.79 -11.72
N THR A 55 -2.16 -10.02 -11.11
CA THR A 55 -3.60 -10.05 -11.44
C THR A 55 -3.86 -9.62 -12.88
N ALA A 56 -3.17 -8.56 -13.35
CA ALA A 56 -3.29 -8.12 -14.73
C ALA A 56 -2.81 -9.20 -15.73
N LEU A 57 -1.67 -9.84 -15.46
CA LEU A 57 -1.14 -10.92 -16.29
C LEU A 57 -2.04 -12.16 -16.29
N SER A 58 -2.58 -12.54 -15.13
CA SER A 58 -3.51 -13.68 -15.06
C SER A 58 -4.82 -13.40 -15.80
N LEU A 59 -5.28 -12.14 -15.80
CA LEU A 59 -6.45 -11.74 -16.59
C LEU A 59 -6.17 -11.81 -18.09
N ASP A 60 -4.99 -11.36 -18.54
CA ASP A 60 -4.58 -11.45 -19.95
C ASP A 60 -4.49 -12.91 -20.41
N GLU A 61 -3.88 -13.78 -19.59
CA GLU A 61 -3.81 -15.21 -19.89
C GLU A 61 -5.21 -15.85 -19.94
N GLY A 62 -6.09 -15.50 -18.99
CA GLY A 62 -7.48 -15.94 -19.00
C GLY A 62 -8.25 -15.47 -20.23
N LEU A 63 -8.05 -14.22 -20.65
CA LEU A 63 -8.68 -13.66 -21.86
C LEU A 63 -8.23 -14.39 -23.12
N ARG A 64 -6.95 -14.79 -23.23
CA ARG A 64 -6.44 -15.56 -24.37
C ARG A 64 -7.04 -16.95 -24.48
N GLN A 65 -7.42 -17.55 -23.36
CA GLN A 65 -7.98 -18.90 -23.30
C GLN A 65 -9.52 -18.91 -23.36
N VAL A 66 -10.15 -17.74 -23.40
CA VAL A 66 -11.61 -17.63 -23.40
C VAL A 66 -12.19 -18.06 -24.76
N VAL A 67 -13.23 -18.88 -24.72
CA VAL A 67 -14.03 -19.26 -25.89
C VAL A 67 -15.35 -18.51 -25.84
N HIS A 68 -15.63 -17.72 -26.88
CA HIS A 68 -16.92 -17.04 -27.02
C HIS A 68 -17.98 -18.00 -27.55
N ILE A 69 -19.06 -18.18 -26.79
CA ILE A 69 -20.20 -19.01 -27.18
C ILE A 69 -21.39 -18.09 -27.47
N HIS A 70 -22.05 -18.33 -28.61
CA HIS A 70 -23.22 -17.56 -29.05
C HIS A 70 -24.54 -18.25 -28.68
N ASP A 71 -24.57 -19.59 -28.66
CA ASP A 71 -25.73 -20.38 -28.26
C ASP A 71 -25.69 -20.72 -26.78
N ILE A 72 -26.52 -20.04 -26.00
CA ILE A 72 -26.62 -20.22 -24.53
C ILE A 72 -27.60 -21.37 -24.18
N ASP A 73 -28.50 -21.71 -25.10
CA ASP A 73 -29.62 -22.62 -24.84
C ASP A 73 -29.25 -24.11 -24.96
N GLN A 74 -28.02 -24.43 -25.39
CA GLN A 74 -27.56 -25.81 -25.57
C GLN A 74 -26.18 -26.05 -24.95
N ILE A 75 -26.07 -27.10 -24.14
CA ILE A 75 -24.80 -27.53 -23.55
C ILE A 75 -24.04 -28.37 -24.58
N ASN A 76 -23.03 -27.80 -25.22
CA ASN A 76 -22.14 -28.52 -26.13
C ASN A 76 -20.97 -29.17 -25.33
N PRO A 77 -20.79 -30.51 -25.38
CA PRO A 77 -19.67 -31.19 -24.73
C PRO A 77 -18.27 -30.69 -25.14
N GLU A 78 -18.14 -30.06 -26.31
CA GLU A 78 -16.88 -29.52 -26.85
C GLU A 78 -16.25 -28.42 -25.99
N TYR A 79 -17.04 -27.78 -25.11
CA TYR A 79 -16.59 -26.73 -24.20
C TYR A 79 -16.30 -27.20 -22.78
N GLN A 80 -16.35 -28.52 -22.52
CA GLN A 80 -15.93 -29.08 -21.24
C GLN A 80 -14.47 -28.69 -20.92
N ASP A 81 -14.23 -28.28 -19.68
CA ASP A 81 -12.93 -27.82 -19.15
C ASP A 81 -12.32 -26.57 -19.81
N LYS A 82 -13.11 -25.81 -20.59
CA LYS A 82 -12.68 -24.54 -21.19
C LYS A 82 -13.29 -23.34 -20.46
N LEU A 83 -12.54 -22.24 -20.42
CA LEU A 83 -13.08 -20.96 -19.98
C LEU A 83 -13.99 -20.41 -21.10
N VAL A 84 -15.26 -20.15 -20.78
CA VAL A 84 -16.26 -19.74 -21.76
C VAL A 84 -16.81 -18.36 -21.42
N HIS A 85 -17.02 -17.54 -22.44
CA HIS A 85 -17.68 -16.24 -22.35
C HIS A 85 -19.02 -16.29 -23.10
N LEU A 86 -20.10 -15.95 -22.42
CA LEU A 86 -21.47 -15.97 -22.91
C LEU A 86 -22.03 -14.55 -22.87
N SER A 87 -22.81 -14.16 -23.88
CA SER A 87 -23.47 -12.85 -23.91
C SER A 87 -24.89 -13.00 -24.43
N GLY A 88 -25.86 -12.49 -23.68
CA GLY A 88 -27.28 -12.58 -24.04
C GLY A 88 -28.07 -11.37 -23.54
N SER A 89 -29.33 -11.29 -23.97
CA SER A 89 -30.25 -10.25 -23.49
C SER A 89 -30.61 -10.51 -22.03
N LEU A 90 -30.44 -9.51 -21.18
CA LEU A 90 -30.80 -9.57 -19.77
C LEU A 90 -32.13 -8.84 -19.55
N GLN A 91 -33.13 -9.55 -19.06
CA GLN A 91 -34.43 -8.98 -18.68
C GLN A 91 -34.59 -9.05 -17.15
N THR A 92 -35.08 -7.95 -16.56
CA THR A 92 -35.29 -7.83 -15.13
C THR A 92 -36.70 -7.30 -14.88
N ASP A 93 -37.50 -8.02 -14.08
CA ASP A 93 -38.89 -7.63 -13.77
C ASP A 93 -38.99 -6.65 -12.59
N ARG A 94 -37.89 -6.47 -11.85
CA ARG A 94 -37.86 -5.68 -10.62
C ARG A 94 -37.39 -4.25 -10.88
N ALA A 95 -38.13 -3.28 -10.36
CA ALA A 95 -37.68 -1.88 -10.36
C ALA A 95 -36.58 -1.67 -9.30
N LEU A 96 -35.53 -0.94 -9.68
CA LEU A 96 -34.47 -0.49 -8.78
C LEU A 96 -34.82 0.90 -8.25
N ASN A 97 -34.64 1.11 -6.94
CA ASN A 97 -34.91 2.40 -6.29
C ASN A 97 -33.74 2.80 -5.39
N ASP A 98 -33.31 4.04 -5.53
CA ASP A 98 -32.37 4.72 -4.64
C ASP A 98 -33.14 5.81 -3.88
N SER A 99 -33.41 5.54 -2.60
CA SER A 99 -34.15 6.45 -1.72
C SER A 99 -33.40 7.73 -1.40
N ASP A 100 -32.06 7.69 -1.39
CA ASP A 100 -31.23 8.81 -0.97
C ASP A 100 -31.22 9.90 -2.04
N TYR A 101 -31.36 9.51 -3.32
CA TYR A 101 -31.43 10.40 -4.47
C TYR A 101 -32.81 10.49 -5.14
N GLY A 102 -33.79 9.71 -4.68
CA GLY A 102 -35.14 9.68 -5.23
C GLY A 102 -35.20 9.12 -6.66
N ILE A 103 -34.26 8.24 -7.03
CA ILE A 103 -34.17 7.66 -8.38
C ILE A 103 -34.91 6.32 -8.40
N SER A 104 -35.84 6.15 -9.32
CA SER A 104 -36.50 4.87 -9.56
C SER A 104 -36.40 4.50 -11.04
N ALA A 105 -35.89 3.31 -11.34
CA ALA A 105 -35.73 2.80 -12.69
C ALA A 105 -36.44 1.45 -12.84
N VAL A 106 -37.24 1.32 -13.90
CA VAL A 106 -37.94 0.08 -14.28
C VAL A 106 -37.15 -0.59 -15.38
N ASN A 107 -37.02 -1.93 -15.35
CA ASN A 107 -36.21 -2.73 -16.27
C ASN A 107 -34.72 -2.34 -16.29
N ALA A 108 -34.18 -1.89 -15.16
CA ALA A 108 -32.77 -1.56 -15.00
C ALA A 108 -32.06 -2.68 -14.23
N VAL A 109 -30.84 -3.01 -14.66
CA VAL A 109 -30.01 -4.07 -14.07
C VAL A 109 -29.17 -3.55 -12.90
N GLU A 110 -28.71 -2.30 -13.00
CA GLU A 110 -27.83 -1.69 -12.02
C GLU A 110 -28.07 -0.17 -11.98
N LEU A 111 -27.98 0.41 -10.78
CA LEU A 111 -27.84 1.86 -10.60
C LEU A 111 -26.37 2.15 -10.30
N ARG A 112 -25.68 2.82 -11.24
CA ARG A 112 -24.27 3.16 -11.09
C ARG A 112 -24.12 4.56 -10.51
N ARG A 113 -23.42 4.65 -9.38
CA ARG A 113 -23.03 5.92 -8.76
C ARG A 113 -21.58 6.24 -9.13
N GLU A 114 -21.37 7.31 -9.87
CA GLU A 114 -20.05 7.87 -10.13
C GLU A 114 -19.81 9.03 -9.15
N VAL A 115 -18.68 8.96 -8.42
CA VAL A 115 -18.30 9.98 -7.43
C VAL A 115 -16.90 10.47 -7.79
N GLU A 116 -16.76 11.78 -7.89
CA GLU A 116 -15.48 12.44 -8.14
C GLU A 116 -14.99 13.14 -6.87
N MET A 117 -13.69 13.11 -6.63
CA MET A 117 -13.03 13.81 -5.54
C MET A 117 -12.27 15.01 -6.11
N TYR A 118 -12.61 16.21 -5.66
CA TYR A 118 -11.86 17.42 -5.99
C TYR A 118 -10.75 17.61 -4.96
N GLN A 119 -9.50 17.71 -5.40
CA GLN A 119 -8.35 18.04 -4.56
C GLN A 119 -7.88 19.46 -4.89
N TRP A 120 -7.76 20.30 -3.85
CA TRP A 120 -7.14 21.61 -4.01
C TRP A 120 -5.62 21.51 -3.83
N VAL A 121 -4.90 22.30 -4.61
CA VAL A 121 -3.47 22.53 -4.46
C VAL A 121 -3.29 23.99 -4.06
N GLU A 122 -2.73 24.22 -2.88
CA GLU A 122 -2.45 25.56 -2.38
C GLU A 122 -1.03 25.96 -2.79
N HIS A 123 -0.89 27.18 -3.31
CA HIS A 123 0.39 27.77 -3.66
C HIS A 123 0.67 28.94 -2.71
N GLU A 124 1.62 28.76 -1.79
CA GLU A 124 2.18 29.87 -1.01
C GLU A 124 3.38 30.47 -1.76
N HIS A 125 3.45 31.80 -1.80
CA HIS A 125 4.58 32.53 -2.35
C HIS A 125 5.34 33.18 -1.18
N THR A 126 6.58 32.75 -0.95
CA THR A 126 7.49 33.38 0.02
C THR A 126 8.10 34.65 -0.55
#